data_AF-A0A6I7NM95-F1
#
_entry.id   AF-A0A6I7NM95-F1
#
_cell.length_a   1.000
_cell.length_b   1.000
_cell.length_c   1.000
_cell.angle_alpha   90.00
_cell.angle_beta   90.00
_cell.angle_gamma   90.00
#
_symmetry.space_group_name_H-M   'P 1'
#
loop_
_entity.id
_entity.type
_entity.pdbx_description
1 polymer ?
#
loop_
_entity_poly.entity_id
_entity_poly.type
_entity_poly.pdbx_seq_one_letter_code
_entity_poly.pdbx_strand_id
1 'polypeptide(L)' 'MTPFETRMIEDMKLFGYSKRTQDTYLYAVRKLCAHFDKPPDQVTNEEL' A
#
# COMPACT_ATOMS: atom_id res chain seq x y z
N MET A 1 -5.25 8.27 -6.90
CA MET A 1 -3.87 8.52 -6.44
C MET A 1 -3.97 9.30 -5.15
N THR A 2 -4.07 8.60 -4.02
CA THR A 2 -4.06 9.23 -2.70
C THR A 2 -2.62 9.60 -2.32
N PRO A 3 -2.39 10.51 -1.35
CA PRO A 3 -1.03 10.85 -0.89
C PRO A 3 -0.22 9.62 -0.45
N PHE A 4 -0.88 8.65 0.19
CA PHE A 4 -0.28 7.39 0.59
C PHE A 4 0.18 6.54 -0.61
N GLU A 5 -0.69 6.39 -1.62
CA GLU A 5 -0.36 5.62 -2.83
C GLU A 5 0.85 6.20 -3.56
N THR A 6 0.95 7.53 -3.65
CA THR A 6 2.09 8.22 -4.25
C THR A 6 3.38 7.93 -3.48
N ARG A 7 3.37 8.12 -2.15
CA ARG A 7 4.55 7.88 -1.31
C ARG A 7 5.02 6.43 -1.41
N MET A 8 4.09 5.48 -1.33
CA MET A 8 4.40 4.05 -1.42
C MET A 8 5.07 3.72 -2.76
N ILE A 9 4.58 4.27 -3.88
CA ILE A 9 5.20 4.09 -5.20
C ILE A 9 6.60 4.72 -5.27
N GLU A 10 6.79 5.92 -4.71
CA GLU A 10 8.10 6.59 -4.66
C GLU A 10 9.11 5.75 -3.89
N ASP A 11 8.75 5.25 -2.72
CA ASP A 11 9.61 4.39 -1.91
C ASP A 11 9.95 3.11 -2.66
N MET A 12 8.96 2.45 -3.27
CA MET A 12 9.18 1.24 -4.07
C MET A 12 10.09 1.48 -5.28
N LYS A 13 10.06 2.67 -5.89
CA LYS A 13 10.99 3.07 -6.95
C LYS A 13 12.41 3.27 -6.41
N LEU A 14 12.57 3.87 -5.23
CA LEU A 14 13.88 4.04 -4.58
C LEU A 14 14.54 2.69 -4.29
N PHE A 15 13.76 1.67 -3.93
CA PHE A 15 14.24 0.30 -3.73
C PHE A 15 14.43 -0.50 -5.04
N GLY A 16 14.15 0.09 -6.20
CA GLY A 16 14.33 -0.56 -7.50
C GLY A 16 13.28 -1.63 -7.83
N TYR A 17 12.11 -1.60 -7.19
CA TYR A 17 11.06 -2.57 -7.50
C TYR A 17 10.48 -2.35 -8.89
N SER A 18 10.16 -3.46 -9.56
CA SER A 18 9.50 -3.44 -10.86
C SER A 18 8.12 -2.77 -10.79
N LYS A 19 7.65 -2.22 -11.91
CA LYS A 19 6.30 -1.67 -12.01
C LYS A 19 5.22 -2.68 -11.62
N ARG A 20 5.39 -3.95 -12.01
CA ARG A 20 4.47 -5.04 -11.64
C ARG A 20 4.43 -5.26 -10.13
N THR A 21 5.57 -5.19 -9.45
CA THR A 21 5.68 -5.28 -7.99
C THR A 21 4.97 -4.12 -7.33
N GLN A 22 5.20 -2.89 -7.82
CA GLN A 22 4.54 -1.68 -7.33
C GLN A 22 3.01 -1.81 -7.40
N ASP A 23 2.49 -2.21 -8.57
CA ASP A 23 1.05 -2.39 -8.79
C ASP A 23 0.45 -3.48 -7.88
N THR A 24 1.16 -4.60 -7.71
CA THR A 24 0.72 -5.72 -6.87
C THR A 24 0.65 -5.34 -5.40
N TYR A 25 1.67 -4.64 -4.91
CA TYR A 25 1.75 -4.22 -3.51
C TYR A 25 0.69 -3.15 -3.22
N LEU A 26 0.51 -2.19 -4.13
CA LEU A 26 -0.54 -1.19 -4.02
C LEU A 26 -1.94 -1.83 -3.97
N TYR A 27 -2.17 -2.85 -4.80
CA TYR A 27 -3.43 -3.60 -4.81
C TYR A 27 -3.68 -4.33 -3.48
N ALA A 28 -2.64 -4.96 -2.90
CA ALA A 28 -2.75 -5.64 -1.62
C ALA A 28 -3.14 -4.66 -0.49
N VAL A 29 -2.49 -3.49 -0.43
CA VAL A 29 -2.82 -2.47 0.57
C VAL A 29 -4.23 -1.93 0.38
N ARG A 30 -4.67 -1.67 -0.87
CA ARG A 30 -6.06 -1.26 -1.13
C ARG A 30 -7.08 -2.28 -0.63
N LYS A 31 -6.79 -3.57 -0.83
CA LYS A 31 -7.64 -4.65 -0.31
C LYS A 31 -7.67 -4.66 1.21
N LEU A 32 -6.53 -4.45 1.86
CA LEU A 32 -6.43 -4.39 3.31
C LEU A 32 -7.29 -3.24 3.87
N CYS A 33 -7.13 -2.03 3.33
CA CYS A 33 -7.91 -0.87 3.75
C CYS A 33 -9.41 -1.08 3.53
N ALA A 34 -9.79 -1.70 2.40
CA ALA A 34 -11.19 -2.02 2.12
C ALA A 34 -11.78 -3.11 3.03
N HIS A 35 -10.95 -4.02 3.55
CA HIS A 35 -11.39 -5.07 4.46
C HIS A 35 -11.68 -4.54 5.86
N PHE A 36 -10.81 -3.66 6.36
CA PHE A 36 -10.93 -3.07 7.70
C PHE A 36 -11.72 -1.77 7.75
N ASP A 37 -12.09 -1.21 6.58
CA ASP A 37 -12.68 0.13 6.43
C ASP A 37 -11.86 1.21 7.17
N LYS A 38 -10.54 1.05 7.11
CA LYS A 38 -9.56 1.87 7.83
C LYS A 38 -8.48 2.35 6.87
N PRO A 39 -7.93 3.56 7.10
CA PRO A 39 -6.76 4.01 6.37
C PRO A 39 -5.54 3.13 6.75
N PRO A 40 -4.55 3.00 5.85
CA PRO A 40 -3.46 2.03 5.99
C PRO A 40 -2.59 2.25 7.23
N ASP A 41 -2.55 3.47 7.76
CA ASP A 41 -1.88 3.86 8.99
C ASP A 41 -2.64 3.49 10.28
N GLN A 42 -3.89 3.04 10.17
CA GLN A 42 -4.75 2.65 11.29
C GLN A 42 -5.02 1.14 11.36
N VAL A 43 -4.52 0.34 10.41
CA VAL A 43 -4.57 -1.12 10.48
C VAL A 43 -3.52 -1.59 11.49
N THR A 44 -3.95 -2.26 12.55
CA THR A 44 -3.04 -2.72 13.62
C THR A 44 -2.55 -4.15 13.37
N ASN A 45 -1.44 -4.55 14.00
CA ASN A 45 -0.94 -5.93 13.92
C ASN A 45 -1.89 -6.97 14.52
N GLU A 46 -2.82 -6.55 15.39
CA GLU A 46 -3.83 -7.45 15.98
C GLU A 46 -4.96 -7.78 14.99
N GLU A 47 -5.11 -6.96 13.93
CA GLU A 47 -6.06 -7.15 12.85
C GLU A 47 -5.48 -7.99 11.69
N LEU A 48 -4.16 -8.12 11.62
CA LEU A 48 -3.41 -8.83 10.57
C LEU A 48 -3.15 -10.30 10.93
#